data_AF-A0A1H2XKS6-F1
#
_entry.id   AF-A0A1H2XKS6-F1
#
_cell.length_a   1.000
_cell.length_b   1.000
_cell.length_c   1.000
_cell.angle_alpha   90.00
_cell.angle_beta   90.00
_cell.angle_gamma   90.00
#
_symmetry.space_group_name_H-M   'P 1'
#
loop_
_entity.id
_entity.type
_entity.pdbx_description
1 polymer ?
#
loop_
_entity_poly.entity_id
_entity_poly.type
_entity_poly.pdbx_seq_one_letter_code
_entity_poly.pdbx_strand_id
1 'polypeptide(L)'
;MDRVSVDSGHIARTAKALRDVAEGMRSSGDQFAGGFQGNGYGNLPESDEATAQTWAVVQAVLDGVRGQADELLKHADALDRQASDYRSAENHAEQAATRLGLGQ
;
A
#
# COMPACT_ATOMS: atom_id res chain seq x y z
N MET A 1 21.21 -6.04 -22.44
CA MET A 1 19.97 -6.24 -21.66
C MET A 1 20.31 -5.92 -20.22
N ASP A 2 19.97 -4.72 -19.74
CA ASP A 2 20.11 -4.38 -18.33
C ASP A 2 19.11 -5.19 -17.53
N ARG A 3 19.61 -6.24 -16.88
CA ARG A 3 18.85 -6.94 -15.86
C ARG A 3 18.84 -6.00 -14.67
N VAL A 4 17.69 -5.41 -14.35
CA VAL A 4 17.49 -4.81 -13.03
C VAL A 4 17.86 -5.90 -12.03
N SER A 5 18.98 -5.73 -11.34
CA SER A 5 19.40 -6.65 -10.29
C SER A 5 18.41 -6.46 -9.14
N VAL A 6 17.40 -7.32 -9.08
CA VAL A 6 16.40 -7.30 -8.02
C VAL A 6 17.05 -7.97 -6.81
N ASP A 7 17.67 -7.16 -5.96
CA ASP A 7 18.16 -7.59 -4.65
C ASP A 7 17.08 -7.44 -3.57
N SER A 8 17.29 -8.09 -2.43
CA SER A 8 16.37 -8.02 -1.29
C SER A 8 16.10 -6.58 -0.81
N GLY A 9 17.05 -5.66 -1.03
CA GLY A 9 16.91 -4.24 -0.70
C GLY A 9 15.98 -3.49 -1.65
N HIS A 10 16.02 -3.78 -2.95
CA HIS A 10 15.13 -3.19 -3.94
C HIS A 10 13.67 -3.59 -3.67
N ILE A 11 13.42 -4.87 -3.38
CA ILE A 11 12.08 -5.38 -3.06
C ILE A 11 11.51 -4.68 -1.82
N ALA A 12 12.32 -4.56 -0.75
CA ALA A 12 11.90 -3.88 0.48
C ALA A 12 11.60 -2.38 0.28
N ARG A 13 12.36 -1.69 -0.58
CA ARG A 13 12.07 -0.29 -0.94
C ARG A 13 10.74 -0.15 -1.68
N THR A 14 10.43 -1.07 -2.58
CA THR A 14 9.14 -1.09 -3.28
C THR A 14 7.99 -1.38 -2.32
N ALA A 15 8.15 -2.33 -1.39
CA ALA A 15 7.17 -2.60 -0.35
C ALA A 15 6.88 -1.35 0.48
N LYS A 16 7.91 -0.64 0.93
CA LYS A 16 7.76 0.63 1.64
C LYS A 16 7.01 1.68 0.80
N ALA A 17 7.37 1.85 -0.46
CA ALA A 17 6.70 2.83 -1.34
C ALA A 17 5.19 2.53 -1.47
N LEU A 18 4.80 1.26 -1.57
CA LEU A 18 3.39 0.87 -1.60
C LEU A 18 2.67 1.20 -0.28
N ARG A 19 3.32 1.00 0.88
CA ARG A 19 2.77 1.39 2.18
C ARG A 19 2.58 2.90 2.26
N ASP A 20 3.59 3.69 1.88
CA ASP A 20 3.52 5.15 1.89
C ASP A 20 2.35 5.66 1.00
N VAL A 21 2.14 5.04 -0.17
CA VAL A 21 1.00 5.36 -1.05
C VAL A 21 -0.34 4.99 -0.40
N ALA A 22 -0.44 3.79 0.18
CA ALA A 22 -1.67 3.34 0.84
C ALA A 22 -2.07 4.23 2.03
N GLU A 23 -1.09 4.65 2.84
CA GLU A 23 -1.28 5.60 3.94
C GLU A 23 -1.72 6.97 3.43
N GLY A 24 -1.09 7.45 2.34
CA GLY A 24 -1.50 8.70 1.67
C GLY A 24 -2.93 8.65 1.13
N MET A 25 -3.34 7.51 0.56
CA MET A 25 -4.71 7.29 0.08
C MET A 25 -5.72 7.33 1.23
N ARG A 26 -5.43 6.64 2.35
CA ARG A 26 -6.29 6.65 3.54
C ARG A 26 -6.43 8.06 4.12
N SER A 27 -5.30 8.76 4.30
CA SER A 27 -5.30 10.14 4.80
C SER A 27 -6.11 11.08 3.89
N SER A 28 -5.96 10.95 2.58
CA SER A 28 -6.72 11.77 1.61
C SER A 28 -8.22 11.45 1.65
N GLY A 29 -8.58 10.16 1.79
CA GLY A 29 -9.97 9.73 1.97
C GLY A 29 -10.59 10.30 3.25
N ASP A 30 -9.86 10.26 4.38
CA ASP A 30 -10.33 10.80 5.65
C ASP A 30 -10.51 12.33 5.60
N GLN A 31 -9.58 13.04 4.95
CA GLN A 31 -9.71 14.47 4.71
C GLN A 31 -10.92 14.80 3.83
N PHE A 32 -11.17 14.00 2.78
CA PHE A 32 -12.34 14.16 1.92
C PHE A 32 -13.64 13.92 2.70
N ALA A 33 -13.71 12.84 3.48
CA ALA A 33 -14.87 12.53 4.32
C ALA A 33 -15.15 13.65 5.34
N GLY A 34 -14.10 14.14 6.02
CA GLY A 34 -14.19 15.24 6.97
C GLY A 34 -14.62 16.56 6.31
N GLY A 35 -14.08 16.88 5.14
CA GLY A 35 -14.47 18.07 4.37
C GLY A 35 -15.91 17.99 3.87
N PHE A 36 -16.36 16.82 3.44
CA PHE A 36 -17.74 16.61 3.01
C PHE A 36 -18.72 16.80 4.19
N GLN A 37 -18.43 16.21 5.35
CA GLN A 37 -19.21 16.42 6.57
C GLN A 37 -19.19 17.89 7.03
N GLY A 38 -18.01 18.51 7.04
CA GLY A 38 -17.79 19.87 7.55
C GLY A 38 -18.39 20.99 6.69
N ASN A 39 -18.53 20.80 5.37
CA ASN A 39 -19.12 21.78 4.46
C ASN A 39 -20.66 21.80 4.46
N GLY A 40 -21.30 21.20 5.46
CA GLY A 40 -22.75 21.27 5.64
C GLY A 40 -23.55 20.15 4.94
N TYR A 41 -22.92 19.31 4.12
CA TYR A 41 -23.56 18.10 3.59
C TYR A 41 -23.90 17.08 4.69
N GLY A 42 -23.20 17.15 5.84
CA GLY A 42 -23.53 16.42 7.08
C GLY A 42 -24.88 16.77 7.71
N ASN A 43 -25.42 17.96 7.42
CA ASN A 43 -26.65 18.46 8.04
C ASN A 43 -27.80 18.60 7.04
N LEU A 44 -27.61 18.16 5.79
CA LEU A 44 -28.68 18.16 4.82
C LEU A 44 -29.70 17.07 5.19
N PRO A 45 -31.01 17.35 5.08
CA PRO A 45 -32.02 16.36 5.39
C PRO A 45 -31.92 15.19 4.41
N GLU A 46 -31.69 13.97 4.92
CA GLU A 46 -31.67 12.72 4.14
C GLU A 46 -32.97 12.47 3.35
N SER A 47 -34.05 13.17 3.70
CA SER A 47 -35.33 13.12 3.00
C SER A 47 -35.31 13.77 1.61
N ASP A 48 -34.26 14.52 1.27
CA ASP A 48 -34.04 15.01 -0.10
C ASP A 48 -33.27 13.96 -0.90
N GLU A 49 -33.90 13.42 -1.95
CA GLU A 49 -33.36 12.33 -2.76
C GLU A 49 -32.00 12.68 -3.39
N ALA A 50 -31.79 13.95 -3.76
CA ALA A 50 -30.51 14.44 -4.28
C ALA A 50 -29.40 14.39 -3.21
N THR A 51 -29.74 14.69 -1.97
CA THR A 51 -28.83 14.60 -0.83
C THR A 51 -28.46 13.14 -0.55
N ALA A 52 -29.45 12.24 -0.52
CA ALA A 52 -29.22 10.81 -0.30
C ALA A 52 -28.33 10.18 -1.39
N GLN A 53 -28.58 10.52 -2.66
CA GLN A 53 -27.75 10.06 -3.78
C GLN A 53 -26.31 10.57 -3.68
N THR A 54 -26.12 11.84 -3.29
CA THR A 54 -24.78 12.41 -3.11
C THR A 54 -24.02 11.70 -2.00
N TRP A 55 -24.67 11.40 -0.87
CA TRP A 55 -24.09 10.59 0.21
C TRP A 55 -23.70 9.20 -0.24
N ALA A 56 -24.56 8.52 -1.01
CA ALA A 56 -24.28 7.17 -1.51
C ALA A 56 -23.06 7.16 -2.44
N VAL A 57 -22.93 8.16 -3.33
CA VAL A 57 -21.76 8.28 -4.21
C VAL A 57 -20.49 8.55 -3.41
N VAL A 58 -20.54 9.44 -2.42
CA VAL A 58 -19.39 9.75 -1.55
C VAL A 58 -18.94 8.52 -0.77
N GLN A 59 -19.87 7.77 -0.18
CA GLN A 59 -19.54 6.52 0.52
C GLN A 59 -18.92 5.50 -0.42
N ALA A 60 -19.49 5.31 -1.63
CA ALA A 60 -18.93 4.39 -2.62
C ALA A 60 -17.49 4.77 -3.03
N VAL A 61 -17.20 6.06 -3.17
CA VAL A 61 -15.83 6.55 -3.46
C VAL A 61 -14.90 6.26 -2.30
N LEU A 62 -15.32 6.57 -1.06
CA LEU A 62 -14.51 6.34 0.14
C LEU A 62 -14.21 4.86 0.35
N ASP A 63 -15.19 3.99 0.17
CA ASP A 63 -15.04 2.55 0.27
C ASP A 63 -14.12 2.01 -0.84
N GLY A 64 -14.23 2.55 -2.06
CA GLY A 64 -13.31 2.25 -3.16
C GLY A 64 -11.86 2.61 -2.84
N VAL A 65 -11.63 3.81 -2.29
CA VAL A 65 -10.28 4.27 -1.88
C VAL A 65 -9.73 3.37 -0.77
N ARG A 66 -10.54 3.01 0.24
CA ARG A 66 -10.13 2.10 1.31
C ARG A 66 -9.76 0.72 0.77
N GLY A 67 -10.59 0.16 -0.11
CA GLY A 67 -10.33 -1.13 -0.75
C GLY A 67 -9.02 -1.12 -1.56
N GLN A 68 -8.76 -0.07 -2.33
CA GLN A 68 -7.50 0.06 -3.06
C GLN A 68 -6.29 0.20 -2.13
N ALA A 69 -6.39 0.97 -1.05
CA ALA A 69 -5.33 1.09 -0.06
C ALA A 69 -5.03 -0.27 0.61
N ASP A 70 -6.06 -1.06 0.90
CA ASP A 70 -5.91 -2.40 1.47
C ASP A 70 -5.20 -3.37 0.51
N GLU A 71 -5.53 -3.32 -0.79
CA GLU A 71 -4.81 -4.12 -1.79
C GLU A 71 -3.34 -3.73 -1.92
N LEU A 72 -3.01 -2.43 -1.89
CA LEU A 72 -1.63 -1.97 -1.88
C LEU A 72 -0.85 -2.48 -0.65
N LEU A 73 -1.49 -2.50 0.52
CA LEU A 73 -0.88 -3.05 1.74
C LEU A 73 -0.66 -4.56 1.64
N LYS A 74 -1.60 -5.32 1.06
CA LYS A 74 -1.41 -6.76 0.79
C LYS A 74 -0.23 -7.01 -0.13
N HIS A 75 -0.07 -6.19 -1.18
CA HIS A 75 1.07 -6.26 -2.08
C HIS A 75 2.39 -5.90 -1.37
N ALA A 76 2.39 -4.87 -0.52
CA ALA A 76 3.55 -4.50 0.28
C ALA A 76 3.97 -5.64 1.22
N ASP A 77 3.02 -6.26 1.92
CA ASP A 77 3.28 -7.40 2.80
C ASP A 77 3.84 -8.61 2.03
N ALA A 78 3.34 -8.87 0.82
CA ALA A 78 3.86 -9.92 -0.04
C ALA A 78 5.31 -9.65 -0.47
N LEU A 79 5.62 -8.40 -0.85
CA LEU A 79 6.97 -7.99 -1.21
C LEU A 79 7.93 -8.04 -0.02
N ASP A 80 7.49 -7.66 1.19
CA ASP A 80 8.34 -7.77 2.39
C ASP A 80 8.70 -9.21 2.72
N ARG A 81 7.74 -10.15 2.58
CA ARG A 81 8.03 -11.60 2.71
C ARG A 81 9.04 -12.04 1.65
N GLN A 82 8.82 -11.64 0.40
CA GLN A 82 9.75 -11.96 -0.69
C GLN A 82 11.15 -11.39 -0.42
N ALA A 83 11.26 -10.14 0.04
CA ALA A 83 12.54 -9.53 0.38
C ALA A 83 13.27 -10.30 1.48
N SER A 84 12.54 -10.79 2.48
CA SER A 84 13.09 -11.63 3.54
C SER A 84 13.61 -12.97 3.01
N ASP A 85 12.86 -13.62 2.13
CA ASP A 85 13.25 -14.90 1.53
C ASP A 85 14.52 -14.76 0.68
N TYR A 86 14.59 -13.70 -0.14
CA TYR A 86 15.79 -13.39 -0.92
C TYR A 86 17.00 -13.11 -0.02
N ARG A 87 16.84 -12.33 1.05
CA ARG A 87 17.94 -12.05 2.01
C ARG A 87 18.42 -13.32 2.70
N SER A 88 17.51 -14.22 3.04
CA SER A 88 17.85 -15.52 3.62
C SER A 88 18.67 -16.37 2.64
N ALA A 89 18.26 -16.41 1.36
CA ALA A 89 18.98 -17.11 0.31
C ALA A 89 20.37 -16.50 0.05
N GLU A 90 20.48 -15.17 0.03
CA GLU A 90 21.76 -14.43 -0.09
C GLU A 90 22.71 -14.83 1.05
N ASN A 91 22.24 -14.80 2.30
CA ASN A 91 23.03 -15.20 3.47
C ASN A 91 23.46 -16.68 3.41
N HIS A 92 22.58 -17.57 2.96
CA HIS A 92 22.91 -19.00 2.81
C HIS A 92 23.96 -19.22 1.73
N ALA A 93 23.87 -18.51 0.61
CA ALA A 93 24.85 -18.57 -0.47
C ALA A 93 26.22 -18.04 -0.01
N GLU A 94 26.26 -16.94 0.74
CA GLU A 94 27.49 -16.38 1.30
C GLU A 94 28.16 -17.33 2.31
N GLN A 95 27.37 -17.94 3.19
CA GLN A 95 27.86 -18.96 4.12
C GLN A 95 28.40 -20.20 3.39
N ALA A 96 27.72 -20.65 2.33
CA ALA A 96 28.19 -21.78 1.51
C ALA A 96 29.50 -21.45 0.78
N ALA A 97 29.61 -20.27 0.18
CA ALA A 97 30.83 -19.80 -0.48
C ALA A 97 32.01 -19.71 0.50
N THR A 98 31.76 -19.21 1.71
CA THR A 98 32.75 -19.16 2.80
C THR A 98 33.23 -20.56 3.18
N ARG A 99 32.32 -21.54 3.30
CA ARG A 99 32.67 -22.94 3.62
C ARG A 99 33.46 -23.63 2.51
N LEU A 100 33.21 -23.27 1.25
CA LEU A 100 33.91 -23.83 0.09
C LEU A 100 35.26 -23.17 -0.18
N GLY A 101 35.66 -22.17 0.62
CA GLY A 101 36.90 -21.42 0.40
C GLY A 101 36.91 -20.59 -0.88
N LEU A 102 35.72 -20.32 -1.45
CA LEU A 102 35.54 -19.52 -2.67
C LEU A 102 35.53 -18.01 -2.39
N GLY A 103 35.88 -17.61 -1.16
CA GLY A 103 36.12 -16.22 -0.77
C GLY A 103 37.61 -15.92 -0.76
N GLN A 104 38.19 -15.68 -1.94
CA GLN A 104 39.39 -14.86 -2.13
C GLN A 104 39.20 -14.00 -3.39
#